data_AF-A0A366DQ25-F1
#
_entry.id   AF-A0A366DQ25-F1
#
_cell.length_a   1.000
_cell.length_b   1.000
_cell.length_c   1.000
_cell.angle_alpha   90.00
_cell.angle_beta   90.00
_cell.angle_gamma   90.00
#
_symmetry.space_group_name_H-M   'P 1'
#
loop_
_entity.id
_entity.type
_entity.pdbx_description
1 polymer ?
#
loop_
_entity_poly.entity_id
_entity_poly.type
_entity_poly.pdbx_seq_one_letter_code
_entity_poly.pdbx_strand_id
1 'polypeptide(L)'
;MEPEEPDVPGGVAEVVESWTVPERAVQAKLIRANILAAIEQGFDDPQLVADLAVGPLVMALGKLEVGLADANRRIAELERALRERS
;
A
#
# COMPACT_ATOMS: atom_id res chain seq x y z
N MET A 1 25.75 -20.63 28.99
CA MET A 1 24.80 -19.52 28.96
C MET A 1 24.91 -18.95 27.57
N GLU A 2 24.06 -19.42 26.67
CA GLU A 2 23.94 -18.85 25.32
C GLU A 2 23.36 -17.43 25.48
N PRO A 3 23.79 -16.46 24.66
CA PRO A 3 23.25 -15.11 24.74
C PRO A 3 21.77 -15.14 24.36
N GLU A 4 20.91 -14.57 25.21
CA GLU A 4 19.51 -14.31 24.86
C GLU A 4 19.49 -13.43 23.60
N GLU A 5 18.92 -13.95 22.52
CA GLU A 5 18.54 -13.11 21.38
C GLU A 5 17.62 -12.00 21.89
N PRO A 6 17.82 -10.74 21.50
CA PRO A 6 17.02 -9.64 22.00
C PRO A 6 15.54 -9.93 21.68
N ASP A 7 14.73 -10.02 22.74
CA ASP A 7 13.28 -10.08 22.68
C ASP A 7 12.79 -8.84 21.92
N VAL A 8 12.53 -8.98 20.63
CA VAL A 8 11.99 -7.88 19.80
C VAL A 8 10.53 -7.75 20.20
N PRO A 9 10.13 -6.70 20.94
CA PRO A 9 8.75 -6.57 21.37
C PRO A 9 7.92 -6.22 20.14
N GLY A 10 7.06 -7.15 19.74
CA GLY A 10 6.00 -6.98 18.75
C GLY A 10 6.12 -7.88 17.53
N GLY A 11 5.19 -8.83 17.41
CA GLY A 11 5.10 -9.72 16.25
C GLY A 11 4.86 -8.94 14.94
N VAL A 12 4.97 -9.63 13.79
CA VAL A 12 4.84 -9.00 12.46
C VAL A 12 3.53 -8.21 12.30
N ALA A 13 2.45 -8.64 12.95
CA ALA A 13 1.19 -7.89 13.02
C ALA A 13 1.37 -6.48 13.60
N GLU A 14 2.09 -6.34 14.71
CA GLU A 14 2.32 -5.04 15.37
C GLU A 14 3.11 -4.09 14.47
N VAL A 15 4.11 -4.61 13.76
CA VAL A 15 4.88 -3.84 12.77
C VAL A 15 3.98 -3.35 11.63
N VAL A 16 3.08 -4.19 11.12
CA VAL A 16 2.14 -3.79 10.06
C VAL A 16 1.10 -2.82 10.60
N GLU A 17 0.70 -2.95 11.86
CA GLU A 17 -0.22 -2.03 12.53
C GLU A 17 0.38 -0.64 12.75
N SER A 18 1.69 -0.54 12.98
CA SER A 18 2.37 0.74 13.20
C SER A 18 2.54 1.55 11.91
N TRP A 19 2.22 0.99 10.73
CA TRP A 19 2.34 1.71 9.46
C TRP A 19 1.39 2.91 9.40
N THR A 20 1.99 4.09 9.22
CA THR A 20 1.24 5.34 9.03
C THR A 20 0.66 5.36 7.62
N VAL A 21 -0.66 5.19 7.52
CA VAL A 21 -1.39 5.24 6.25
C VAL A 21 -2.23 6.51 6.20
N PRO A 22 -2.06 7.40 5.19
CA PRO A 22 -2.86 8.61 5.08
C PRO A 22 -4.36 8.32 5.05
N GLU A 23 -5.16 9.18 5.69
CA GLU A 23 -6.59 8.93 5.88
C GLU A 23 -7.36 8.72 4.57
N ARG A 24 -6.94 9.40 3.50
CA ARG A 24 -7.56 9.31 2.17
C ARG A 24 -6.95 8.23 1.26
N ALA A 25 -5.91 7.53 1.70
CA ALA A 25 -5.24 6.49 0.92
C ALA A 25 -5.99 5.15 1.00
N VAL A 26 -7.19 5.08 0.39
CA VAL A 26 -8.10 3.93 0.47
C VAL A 26 -7.41 2.62 0.08
N GLN A 27 -6.64 2.60 -1.02
CA GLN A 27 -5.94 1.39 -1.48
C GLN A 27 -4.86 0.94 -0.48
N ALA A 28 -4.10 1.88 0.10
CA ALA A 28 -3.08 1.54 1.10
C ALA A 28 -3.72 0.98 2.39
N LYS A 29 -4.89 1.49 2.80
CA LYS A 29 -5.66 0.94 3.92
C LYS A 29 -6.12 -0.50 3.63
N LEU A 30 -6.58 -0.78 2.41
CA LEU A 30 -6.99 -2.14 2.01
C LEU A 30 -5.80 -3.11 1.98
N ILE A 31 -4.64 -2.69 1.47
CA ILE A 31 -3.43 -3.53 1.46
C ILE A 31 -3.03 -3.88 2.89
N ARG A 32 -2.96 -2.89 3.78
CA ARG A 32 -2.62 -3.10 5.20
C ARG A 32 -3.60 -4.09 5.87
N ALA A 33 -4.90 -3.91 5.65
CA ALA A 33 -5.92 -4.80 6.22
C ALA A 33 -5.78 -6.25 5.71
N ASN A 34 -5.50 -6.43 4.41
CA ASN A 34 -5.31 -7.77 3.82
C ASN A 34 -4.06 -8.47 4.37
N ILE A 35 -2.98 -7.71 4.61
CA ILE A 35 -1.76 -8.27 5.21
C ILE A 35 -2.02 -8.71 6.64
N LEU A 36 -2.71 -7.90 7.45
CA LEU A 36 -3.08 -8.28 8.82
C LEU A 36 -3.96 -9.53 8.84
N ALA A 37 -4.95 -9.62 7.95
CA ALA A 37 -5.80 -10.79 7.83
C ALA A 37 -5.04 -12.06 7.41
N ALA A 38 -3.95 -11.93 6.64
CA ALA A 38 -3.08 -13.06 6.30
C ALA A 38 -2.24 -13.49 7.50
N ILE A 39 -1.70 -12.55 8.26
CA ILE A 39 -0.95 -12.83 9.51
C ILE A 39 -1.84 -13.58 10.50
N GLU A 40 -3.09 -13.14 10.68
CA GLU A 40 -4.09 -13.83 11.52
C GLU A 40 -4.38 -15.28 11.09
N GLN A 41 -4.19 -15.60 9.80
CA GLN A 41 -4.39 -16.95 9.26
C GLN A 41 -3.14 -17.86 9.42
N GLY A 42 -2.08 -17.36 10.06
CA GLY A 42 -0.84 -18.10 10.28
C GLY A 42 0.23 -17.84 9.22
N PHE A 43 0.08 -16.79 8.40
CA PHE A 43 1.13 -16.29 7.52
C PHE A 43 1.88 -15.14 8.21
N ASP A 44 2.50 -15.44 9.35
CA ASP A 44 3.19 -14.47 10.22
C ASP A 44 4.72 -14.46 10.04
N ASP A 45 5.25 -15.30 9.15
CA ASP A 45 6.65 -15.22 8.71
C ASP A 45 6.91 -13.86 8.03
N PRO A 46 7.83 -13.03 8.56
CA PRO A 46 8.16 -11.72 8.00
C PRO A 46 8.53 -11.77 6.51
N GLN A 47 9.21 -12.83 6.07
CA GLN A 47 9.63 -12.97 4.66
C GLN A 47 8.44 -13.26 3.76
N LEU A 48 7.55 -14.14 4.21
CA LEU A 48 6.31 -14.45 3.49
C LEU A 48 5.36 -13.24 3.44
N VAL A 49 5.23 -12.48 4.53
CA VAL A 49 4.42 -11.25 4.56
C VAL A 49 4.95 -10.22 3.56
N ALA A 50 6.28 -10.05 3.49
CA ALA A 50 6.90 -9.16 2.52
C ALA A 50 6.59 -9.61 1.09
N ASP A 51 6.76 -10.90 0.78
CA ASP A 51 6.46 -11.46 -0.54
C ASP A 51 4.97 -11.33 -0.92
N LEU A 52 4.07 -11.58 0.04
CA LEU A 52 2.62 -11.43 -0.14
C LEU A 52 2.22 -9.96 -0.38
N ALA A 53 2.92 -9.01 0.23
CA ALA A 53 2.64 -7.58 0.07
C ALA A 53 3.03 -7.04 -1.32
N VAL A 54 4.00 -7.66 -2.00
CA VAL A 54 4.47 -7.21 -3.33
C VAL A 54 3.35 -7.21 -4.36
N GLY A 55 2.54 -8.28 -4.43
CA GLY A 55 1.45 -8.40 -5.40
C GLY A 55 0.43 -7.25 -5.32
N PRO A 56 -0.20 -7.01 -4.15
CA PRO A 56 -1.09 -5.88 -3.92
C PRO A 56 -0.46 -4.51 -4.20
N LEU A 57 0.82 -4.32 -3.87
CA LEU A 57 1.54 -3.07 -4.13
C LEU A 57 1.73 -2.83 -5.63
N VAL A 58 2.14 -3.85 -6.39
CA VAL A 58 2.27 -3.78 -7.85
C VAL A 58 0.93 -3.44 -8.51
N MET A 59 -0.16 -4.08 -8.06
CA MET A 59 -1.50 -3.76 -8.57
C MET A 59 -1.94 -2.34 -8.23
N ALA A 60 -1.70 -1.88 -7.00
CA ALA A 60 -2.07 -0.53 -6.59
C ALA A 60 -1.25 0.53 -7.32
N LEU A 61 0.04 0.27 -7.57
CA LEU A 61 0.90 1.14 -8.36
C LEU A 61 0.39 1.24 -9.81
N GLY A 62 0.10 0.11 -10.47
CA GLY A 62 -0.44 0.13 -11.83
C GLY A 62 -1.77 0.90 -11.94
N LYS A 63 -2.66 0.76 -10.94
CA LYS A 63 -3.90 1.56 -10.88
C LYS A 63 -3.63 3.06 -10.73
N LEU A 64 -2.63 3.43 -9.92
CA LEU A 64 -2.24 4.82 -9.73
C LEU A 64 -1.64 5.42 -11.01
N GLU A 65 -0.78 4.68 -11.70
CA GLU A 65 -0.17 5.09 -12.96
C GLU A 65 -1.23 5.36 -14.03
N VAL A 66 -2.18 4.45 -14.19
CA VAL A 66 -3.31 4.61 -15.13
C VAL A 66 -4.17 5.81 -14.73
N GLY A 67 -4.57 5.91 -13.46
CA GLY A 67 -5.40 7.02 -12.98
C GLY A 67 -4.73 8.38 -13.14
N LEU A 68 -3.41 8.47 -12.93
CA LEU A 68 -2.64 9.69 -13.12
C LEU A 68 -2.55 10.07 -14.61
N ALA A 69 -2.31 9.10 -15.49
CA ALA A 69 -2.28 9.34 -16.93
C ALA A 69 -3.63 9.85 -17.45
N ASP A 70 -4.73 9.26 -16.98
CA ASP A 70 -6.09 9.68 -17.34
C ASP A 70 -6.43 11.07 -16.80
N ALA A 71 -6.08 11.36 -15.54
CA ALA A 71 -6.26 12.69 -14.95
C ALA A 71 -5.50 13.77 -15.74
N ASN A 72 -4.24 13.52 -16.09
CA ASN A 72 -3.43 14.43 -16.89
C ASN A 72 -4.02 14.66 -18.28
N ARG A 73 -4.50 13.59 -18.95
CA ARG A 73 -5.19 13.71 -20.25
C ARG A 73 -6.42 14.61 -20.11
N ARG A 74 -7.23 14.39 -19.07
CA ARG A 74 -8.45 15.16 -18.85
C ARG A 74 -8.17 16.63 -18.56
N ILE A 75 -7.12 16.93 -17.78
CA ILE A 75 -6.68 18.32 -17.53
C ILE A 75 -6.32 18.99 -18.85
N ALA A 76 -5.50 18.35 -19.69
CA ALA A 76 -5.09 18.91 -20.98
C ALA A 76 -6.28 19.18 -21.92
N GLU A 77 -7.27 18.27 -21.95
CA GLU A 77 -8.52 18.46 -22.70
C GLU A 77 -9.31 19.68 -22.19
N LEU A 78 -9.47 19.80 -20.87
CA LEU A 78 -10.21 20.90 -20.26
C LEU A 78 -9.52 22.24 -20.48
N GLU A 79 -8.20 22.29 -20.32
CA GLU A 79 -7.40 23.48 -20.60
C GLU A 79 -7.50 23.92 -22.07
N ARG A 80 -7.51 22.95 -23.00
CA ARG A 80 -7.70 23.23 -24.42
C ARG A 80 -9.09 23.83 -24.70
N ALA A 81 -10.14 23.21 -24.18
CA ALA A 81 -11.51 23.71 -24.34
C ALA A 81 -11.71 25.10 -23.72
N LEU A 82 -11.02 25.40 -22.61
CA LEU A 82 -11.06 26.73 -21.98
C LEU A 82 -10.39 27.80 -22.87
N ARG A 83 -9.24 27.47 -23.48
CA ARG A 83 -8.56 28.37 -24.43
C ARG A 83 -9.38 28.61 -25.70
N GLU A 84 -10.06 27.60 -26.22
CA GLU A 84 -10.91 27.73 -27.42
C GLU A 84 -12.17 28.58 -27.19
N ARG A 85 -12.55 28.82 -25.91
CA ARG A 85 -13.69 29.65 -25.52
C ARG A 85 -13.34 31.10 -25.17
N SER A 86 -12.06 31.42 -25.06
CA SER A 86 -11.55 32.75 -24.65
C SER A 86 -11.08 33.53 -25.87
#